data_AF-A0A174KTK1-F1
#
_entry.id   AF-A0A174KTK1-F1
#
_cell.length_a   1.000
_cell.length_b   1.000
_cell.length_c   1.000
_cell.angle_alpha   90.00
_cell.angle_beta   90.00
_cell.angle_gamma   90.00
#
_symmetry.space_group_name_H-M   'P 1'
#
loop_
_entity.id
_entity.type
_entity.pdbx_description
1 polymer ?
#
loop_
_entity_poly.entity_id
_entity_poly.type
_entity_poly.pdbx_seq_one_letter_code
_entity_poly.pdbx_strand_id
1 'polypeptide(L)'
;MSGKKKVLLAGGIAAGILICIYCGISIYFMNHFFHNTRINGVDFSMKTADEAERYFAGQIDGYALKVTPIEGGSEEISGSSISMKYKKSKELDKALKEQGAFLWPSMFWKDHKVKLSLGFDYDKKQLEEKIQALQCFQNEEKSDPESAKPEFDGDKFVVKPEVLGTKVDQEPMKEKLIQAVQGLEEEFSLEKEDCYLKPKYTADSKEVAAACDTLNKYCGTSITYDMAPHKEVVDKALISTWLSWDESMNVTFHEDKVREYMNQFAAKYETLYGTRPLTTPWGKATEVSGGTYGWAINEAAEADALIASIKAGEQATKEPVYEQRAASHEQQDWGKTFIEVDLSAQYMWYIVDGNVAFETAVVTGKPYEHSTPAGVYDILMMIPGTTLVGNIVPETGEPEYRTWVDYWMQVTYGGVGFHDATWQPAFGGDLYWSIGSHGCINMPLDGAATLYSMISNGTPVVMHY
;
A
#
# COMPACT_ATOMS: atom_id res chain seq x y z
N MET A 1 -93.53 72.64 -15.93
CA MET A 1 -92.87 71.68 -16.86
C MET A 1 -93.59 70.34 -16.80
N SER A 2 -94.09 69.82 -17.93
CA SER A 2 -94.77 68.51 -18.00
C SER A 2 -93.82 67.37 -17.56
N GLY A 3 -94.37 66.32 -16.93
CA GLY A 3 -93.59 65.24 -16.30
C GLY A 3 -92.54 64.58 -17.20
N LYS A 4 -92.77 64.54 -18.52
CA LYS A 4 -91.81 64.01 -19.51
C LYS A 4 -90.51 64.83 -19.63
N LYS A 5 -90.58 66.18 -19.50
CA LYS A 5 -89.38 67.05 -19.60
C LYS A 5 -88.50 66.98 -18.35
N LYS A 6 -89.07 66.73 -17.16
CA LYS A 6 -88.29 66.53 -15.92
C LYS A 6 -87.58 65.18 -15.90
N VAL A 7 -88.21 64.12 -16.43
CA VAL A 7 -87.60 62.79 -16.54
C VAL A 7 -86.46 62.77 -17.58
N LEU A 8 -86.62 63.45 -18.72
CA LEU A 8 -85.55 63.60 -19.72
C LEU A 8 -84.37 64.43 -19.20
N LEU A 9 -84.62 65.50 -18.43
CA LEU A 9 -83.55 66.30 -17.82
C LEU A 9 -82.84 65.52 -16.70
N ALA A 10 -83.58 64.81 -15.85
CA ALA A 10 -83.00 63.95 -14.81
C ALA A 10 -82.20 62.78 -15.42
N GLY A 11 -82.71 62.16 -16.49
CA GLY A 11 -82.00 61.12 -17.24
C GLY A 11 -80.76 61.64 -17.97
N GLY A 12 -80.80 62.85 -18.52
CA GLY A 12 -79.65 63.50 -19.13
C GLY A 12 -78.57 63.89 -18.12
N ILE A 13 -78.96 64.38 -16.95
CA ILE A 13 -78.03 64.66 -15.84
C ILE A 13 -77.42 63.35 -15.33
N ALA A 14 -78.21 62.29 -15.14
CA ALA A 14 -77.72 60.99 -14.72
C ALA A 14 -76.78 60.35 -15.75
N ALA A 15 -77.12 60.41 -17.04
CA ALA A 15 -76.25 59.95 -18.12
C ALA A 15 -74.96 60.76 -18.20
N GLY A 16 -75.03 62.09 -18.03
CA GLY A 16 -73.87 62.97 -17.95
C GLY A 16 -72.95 62.60 -16.78
N ILE A 17 -73.52 62.35 -15.60
CA ILE A 17 -72.78 61.89 -14.41
C ILE A 17 -72.12 60.53 -14.68
N LEU A 18 -72.84 59.58 -15.27
CA LEU A 18 -72.29 58.26 -15.60
C LEU A 18 -71.15 58.33 -16.63
N ILE A 19 -71.27 59.21 -17.63
CA ILE A 19 -70.20 59.47 -18.60
C ILE A 19 -69.00 60.11 -17.90
N CYS A 20 -69.21 61.09 -17.02
CA CYS A 20 -68.13 61.70 -16.24
C CYS A 20 -67.42 60.69 -15.33
N ILE A 21 -68.17 59.79 -14.67
CA ILE A 21 -67.60 58.71 -13.84
C ILE A 21 -66.81 57.73 -14.71
N TYR A 22 -67.38 57.28 -15.83
CA TYR A 22 -66.73 56.36 -16.75
C TYR A 22 -65.41 56.95 -17.31
N CYS A 23 -65.44 58.21 -17.75
CA CYS A 23 -64.26 58.92 -18.22
C CYS A 23 -63.24 59.15 -17.11
N GLY A 24 -63.69 59.48 -15.89
CA GLY A 24 -62.80 59.63 -14.73
C GLY A 24 -62.08 58.34 -14.36
N ILE A 25 -62.78 57.21 -14.36
CA ILE A 25 -62.19 55.89 -14.13
C ILE A 25 -61.27 55.50 -15.30
N SER A 26 -61.66 55.79 -16.54
CA SER A 26 -60.81 55.55 -17.72
C SER A 26 -59.52 56.36 -17.64
N ILE A 27 -59.57 57.63 -17.23
CA ILE A 27 -58.38 58.48 -17.03
C ILE A 27 -57.48 57.92 -15.93
N TYR A 28 -58.05 57.40 -14.84
CA TYR A 28 -57.28 56.76 -13.78
C TYR A 28 -56.47 55.56 -14.30
N PHE A 29 -57.09 54.69 -15.10
CA PHE A 29 -56.44 53.52 -15.71
C PHE A 29 -55.58 53.82 -16.93
N MET A 30 -55.43 55.09 -17.33
CA MET A 30 -54.35 55.47 -18.27
C MET A 30 -52.97 55.33 -17.62
N ASN A 31 -52.90 55.47 -16.30
CA ASN A 31 -51.64 55.46 -15.54
C ASN A 31 -51.54 54.32 -14.52
N HIS A 32 -52.64 53.61 -14.21
CA HIS A 32 -52.66 52.49 -13.26
C HIS A 32 -53.07 51.19 -13.95
N PHE A 33 -52.48 50.07 -13.56
CA PHE A 33 -52.90 48.75 -13.98
C PHE A 33 -54.29 48.40 -13.46
N PHE A 34 -55.04 47.60 -14.20
CA PHE A 34 -56.34 47.10 -13.75
C PHE A 34 -56.24 46.32 -12.43
N HIS A 35 -57.37 46.26 -11.71
CA HIS A 35 -57.49 45.37 -10.57
C HIS A 35 -57.22 43.91 -10.99
N ASN A 36 -56.56 43.15 -10.11
CA ASN A 36 -56.06 41.79 -10.32
C ASN A 36 -55.01 41.65 -11.44
N THR A 37 -54.22 42.70 -11.68
CA THR A 37 -53.07 42.62 -12.61
C THR A 37 -51.86 42.02 -11.92
N ARG A 38 -51.33 40.92 -12.45
CA ARG A 38 -50.11 40.27 -11.95
C ARG A 38 -49.01 40.33 -13.00
N ILE A 39 -47.85 40.87 -12.63
CA ILE A 39 -46.66 40.98 -13.49
C ILE A 39 -45.60 40.04 -12.92
N ASN A 40 -45.12 39.08 -13.72
CA ASN A 40 -44.19 38.03 -13.28
C ASN A 40 -44.62 37.31 -11.98
N GLY A 41 -45.94 37.19 -11.74
CA GLY A 41 -46.52 36.52 -10.58
C GLY A 41 -46.84 37.43 -9.38
N VAL A 42 -46.25 38.63 -9.33
CA VAL A 42 -46.47 39.64 -8.27
C VAL A 42 -47.67 40.54 -8.60
N ASP A 43 -48.46 40.89 -7.59
CA ASP A 43 -49.67 41.71 -7.74
C ASP A 43 -49.34 43.21 -7.83
N PHE A 44 -49.78 43.84 -8.92
CA PHE A 44 -49.67 45.28 -9.19
C PHE A 44 -51.04 45.90 -9.46
N SER A 45 -52.09 45.33 -8.88
CA SER A 45 -53.46 45.87 -8.94
C SER A 45 -53.50 47.34 -8.57
N MET A 46 -54.06 48.18 -9.44
CA MET A 46 -54.22 49.62 -9.20
C MET A 46 -52.89 50.36 -8.99
N LYS A 47 -51.76 49.77 -9.39
CA LYS A 47 -50.42 50.37 -9.31
C LYS A 47 -50.02 51.00 -10.64
N THR A 48 -49.17 52.01 -10.58
CA THR A 48 -48.59 52.61 -11.79
C THR A 48 -47.42 51.78 -12.33
N ALA A 49 -47.07 51.98 -13.61
CA ALA A 49 -45.84 51.40 -14.17
C ALA A 49 -44.60 51.82 -13.37
N ASP A 50 -44.54 53.08 -12.90
CA ASP A 50 -43.44 53.57 -12.05
C ASP A 50 -43.40 52.88 -10.67
N GLU A 51 -44.54 52.55 -10.07
CA GLU A 51 -44.57 51.77 -8.82
C GLU A 51 -44.10 50.33 -9.04
N ALA A 52 -44.47 49.71 -10.17
CA ALA A 52 -43.97 48.40 -10.55
C ALA A 52 -42.46 48.41 -10.83
N GLU A 53 -41.97 49.44 -11.52
CA GLU A 53 -40.54 49.65 -11.72
C GLU A 53 -39.79 49.83 -10.41
N ARG A 54 -40.31 50.62 -9.46
CA ARG A 54 -39.66 50.79 -8.14
C ARG A 54 -39.63 49.48 -7.36
N TYR A 55 -40.64 48.63 -7.48
CA TYR A 55 -40.64 47.31 -6.85
C TYR A 55 -39.53 46.42 -7.43
N PHE A 56 -39.47 46.28 -8.76
CA PHE A 56 -38.44 45.45 -9.40
C PHE A 56 -37.03 46.04 -9.23
N ALA A 57 -36.90 47.37 -9.22
CA ALA A 57 -35.67 48.04 -8.84
C ALA A 57 -35.29 47.74 -7.38
N GLY A 58 -36.25 47.73 -6.45
CA GLY A 58 -36.00 47.37 -5.06
C GLY A 58 -35.57 45.91 -4.85
N GLN A 59 -36.03 44.99 -5.70
CA GLN A 59 -35.55 43.60 -5.70
C GLN A 59 -34.09 43.51 -6.17
N ILE A 60 -33.70 44.31 -7.17
CA ILE A 60 -32.30 44.43 -7.61
C ILE A 60 -31.42 45.14 -6.56
N ASP A 61 -31.94 46.18 -5.92
CA ASP A 61 -31.22 46.94 -4.89
C ASP A 61 -30.92 46.09 -3.64
N GLY A 62 -31.81 45.15 -3.31
CA GLY A 62 -31.67 44.21 -2.21
C GLY A 62 -31.07 42.86 -2.59
N TYR A 63 -30.65 42.67 -3.85
CA TYR A 63 -30.12 41.40 -4.32
C TYR A 63 -28.84 41.01 -3.58
N ALA A 64 -28.78 39.75 -3.16
CA ALA A 64 -27.62 39.14 -2.53
C ALA A 64 -27.57 37.66 -2.90
N LEU A 65 -26.45 37.21 -3.45
CA LEU A 65 -26.17 35.79 -3.65
C LEU A 65 -25.43 35.26 -2.43
N LYS A 66 -26.06 34.37 -1.67
CA LYS A 66 -25.46 33.69 -0.53
C LYS A 66 -24.72 32.43 -0.98
N VAL A 67 -23.40 32.44 -0.88
CA VAL A 67 -22.50 31.35 -1.28
C VAL A 67 -22.16 30.49 -0.06
N THR A 68 -22.47 29.20 -0.12
CA THR A 68 -22.36 28.27 1.01
C THR A 68 -21.37 27.12 0.70
N PRO A 69 -20.21 27.06 1.38
CA PRO A 69 -19.28 25.94 1.27
C PRO A 69 -19.67 24.76 2.18
N ILE A 70 -19.12 23.57 1.90
CA ILE A 70 -19.31 22.33 2.70
C ILE A 70 -18.73 22.43 4.12
N GLU A 71 -17.74 23.29 4.32
CA GLU A 71 -17.12 23.57 5.63
C GLU A 71 -18.06 24.36 6.57
N GLY A 72 -19.19 24.85 6.05
CA GLY A 72 -20.15 25.68 6.77
C GLY A 72 -19.82 27.18 6.73
N GLY A 73 -20.72 27.98 7.29
CA GLY A 73 -20.72 29.43 7.10
C GLY A 73 -21.33 29.84 5.76
N SER A 74 -21.30 31.13 5.46
CA SER A 74 -21.75 31.66 4.18
C SER A 74 -21.10 32.98 3.88
N GLU A 75 -20.77 33.19 2.62
CA GLU A 75 -20.29 34.46 2.08
C GLU A 75 -21.36 35.07 1.17
N GLU A 76 -21.24 36.36 0.85
CA GLU A 76 -22.27 37.07 0.11
C GLU A 76 -21.65 37.90 -1.03
N ILE A 77 -22.23 37.78 -2.21
CA ILE A 77 -22.04 38.73 -3.30
C ILE A 77 -23.30 39.58 -3.41
N SER A 78 -23.26 40.79 -2.85
CA SER A 78 -24.38 41.72 -2.94
C SER A 78 -24.43 42.40 -4.31
N GLY A 79 -25.63 42.66 -4.82
CA GLY A 79 -25.84 43.40 -6.07
C GLY A 79 -25.20 44.79 -6.03
N SER A 80 -25.24 45.45 -4.88
CA SER A 80 -24.57 46.74 -4.65
C SER A 80 -23.05 46.67 -4.82
N SER A 81 -22.41 45.55 -4.44
CA SER A 81 -20.95 45.36 -4.53
C SER A 81 -20.44 45.15 -5.97
N ILE A 82 -21.34 44.85 -6.90
CA ILE A 82 -21.05 44.64 -8.33
C ILE A 82 -21.72 45.70 -9.21
N SER A 83 -22.14 46.82 -8.60
CA SER A 83 -22.82 47.93 -9.29
C SER A 83 -24.06 47.48 -10.08
N MET A 84 -24.78 46.46 -9.59
CA MET A 84 -26.00 45.97 -10.22
C MET A 84 -27.07 47.06 -10.20
N LYS A 85 -27.68 47.31 -11.35
CA LYS A 85 -28.72 48.31 -11.54
C LYS A 85 -29.84 47.74 -12.36
N TYR A 86 -31.06 48.01 -11.91
CA TYR A 86 -32.24 47.74 -12.70
C TYR A 86 -32.19 48.51 -14.02
N LYS A 87 -32.33 47.79 -15.13
CA LYS A 87 -32.37 48.40 -16.45
C LYS A 87 -33.82 48.65 -16.81
N LYS A 88 -34.27 49.90 -16.62
CA LYS A 88 -35.61 50.33 -17.00
C LYS A 88 -35.91 49.92 -18.45
N SER A 89 -36.86 49.00 -18.61
CA SER A 89 -37.35 48.56 -19.91
C SER A 89 -38.67 49.27 -20.22
N LYS A 90 -38.97 49.47 -21.51
CA LYS A 90 -40.28 50.01 -21.93
C LYS A 90 -41.40 48.96 -21.84
N GLU A 91 -41.12 47.77 -21.30
CA GLU A 91 -42.08 46.67 -21.29
C GLU A 91 -43.24 46.90 -20.32
N LEU A 92 -42.98 47.51 -19.16
CA LEU A 92 -44.03 47.88 -18.19
C LEU A 92 -44.94 48.98 -18.75
N ASP A 93 -44.36 50.01 -19.39
CA ASP A 93 -45.12 51.05 -20.10
C ASP A 93 -45.95 50.47 -21.26
N LYS A 94 -45.38 49.50 -21.99
CA LYS A 94 -46.07 48.82 -23.09
C LYS A 94 -47.23 47.99 -22.58
N ALA A 95 -47.02 47.19 -21.52
CA ALA A 95 -48.07 46.41 -20.87
C ALA A 95 -49.22 47.29 -20.35
N LEU A 96 -48.88 48.45 -19.76
CA LEU A 96 -49.87 49.41 -19.27
C LEU A 96 -50.68 50.02 -20.43
N LYS A 97 -50.05 50.31 -21.58
CA LYS A 97 -50.77 50.80 -22.76
C LYS A 97 -51.66 49.74 -23.40
N GLU A 98 -51.19 48.49 -23.45
CA GLU A 98 -51.91 47.36 -24.07
C GLU A 98 -53.18 46.96 -23.31
N GLN A 99 -53.27 47.23 -21.99
CA GLN A 99 -54.50 46.97 -21.23
C GLN A 99 -55.70 47.79 -21.75
N GLY A 100 -55.44 48.96 -22.37
CA GLY A 100 -56.45 49.85 -22.93
C GLY A 100 -57.38 50.46 -21.87
N ALA A 101 -57.07 51.66 -21.38
CA ALA A 101 -57.74 52.30 -20.24
C ALA A 101 -59.29 52.39 -20.31
N PHE A 102 -59.87 52.50 -21.51
CA PHE A 102 -61.32 52.50 -21.72
C PHE A 102 -61.98 51.11 -21.57
N LEU A 103 -61.19 50.03 -21.54
CA LEU A 103 -61.67 48.66 -21.36
C LEU A 103 -61.72 48.24 -19.88
N TRP A 104 -61.60 49.19 -18.94
CA TRP A 104 -61.59 48.92 -17.52
C TRP A 104 -62.77 48.10 -16.99
N PRO A 105 -64.01 48.12 -17.54
CA PRO A 105 -65.07 47.25 -17.04
C PRO A 105 -64.74 45.75 -17.21
N SER A 106 -63.81 45.42 -18.12
CA SER A 106 -63.34 44.05 -18.29
C SER A 106 -62.55 43.51 -17.08
N MET A 107 -62.05 44.38 -16.20
CA MET A 107 -61.33 43.99 -14.98
C MET A 107 -62.19 43.16 -14.01
N PHE A 108 -63.51 43.26 -14.09
CA PHE A 108 -64.39 42.48 -13.21
C PHE A 108 -64.53 41.01 -13.62
N TRP A 109 -64.22 40.67 -14.87
CA TRP A 109 -64.47 39.33 -15.43
C TRP A 109 -63.26 38.71 -16.14
N LYS A 110 -62.10 39.39 -16.17
CA LYS A 110 -60.85 38.90 -16.76
C LYS A 110 -59.67 39.04 -15.80
N ASP A 111 -58.85 37.99 -15.74
CA ASP A 111 -57.53 38.03 -15.09
C ASP A 111 -56.50 38.69 -16.01
N HIS A 112 -55.65 39.56 -15.45
CA HIS A 112 -54.63 40.30 -16.21
C HIS A 112 -53.24 39.81 -15.80
N LYS A 113 -52.78 38.71 -16.40
CA LYS A 113 -51.45 38.15 -16.14
C LYS A 113 -50.48 38.58 -17.25
N VAL A 114 -49.40 39.26 -16.88
CA VAL A 114 -48.36 39.75 -17.78
C VAL A 114 -47.03 39.09 -17.39
N LYS A 115 -46.32 38.53 -18.37
CA LYS A 115 -44.95 38.06 -18.20
C LYS A 115 -44.02 38.99 -18.97
N LEU A 116 -43.04 39.57 -18.29
CA LEU A 116 -42.09 40.54 -18.84
C LEU A 116 -40.66 40.07 -18.58
N SER A 117 -39.75 40.37 -19.51
CA SER A 117 -38.32 40.12 -19.35
C SER A 117 -37.67 41.42 -18.89
N LEU A 118 -37.64 41.61 -17.57
CA LEU A 118 -37.02 42.78 -16.98
C LEU A 118 -35.51 42.55 -16.87
N GLY A 119 -34.73 43.44 -17.50
CA GLY A 119 -33.27 43.34 -17.51
C GLY A 119 -32.63 44.08 -16.33
N PHE A 120 -31.41 43.66 -15.99
CA PHE A 120 -30.50 44.40 -15.13
C PHE A 120 -29.13 44.47 -15.81
N ASP A 121 -28.36 45.49 -15.47
CA ASP A 121 -26.96 45.62 -15.87
C ASP A 121 -26.10 45.53 -14.60
N TYR A 122 -24.90 44.96 -14.69
CA TYR A 122 -23.92 44.90 -13.60
C TYR A 122 -22.50 45.03 -14.15
N ASP A 123 -21.55 45.38 -13.29
CA ASP A 123 -20.15 45.46 -13.64
C ASP A 123 -19.50 44.06 -13.56
N LYS A 124 -19.21 43.49 -14.74
CA LYS A 124 -18.61 42.14 -14.86
C LYS A 124 -17.25 42.05 -14.17
N LYS A 125 -16.45 43.13 -14.23
CA LYS A 125 -15.12 43.14 -13.61
C LYS A 125 -15.24 43.14 -12.09
N GLN A 126 -16.15 43.94 -11.54
CA GLN A 126 -16.42 43.93 -10.11
C GLN A 126 -16.95 42.57 -9.64
N LEU A 127 -17.78 41.89 -10.43
CA LEU A 127 -18.22 40.53 -10.11
C LEU A 127 -17.06 39.55 -10.05
N GLU A 128 -16.17 39.55 -11.05
CA GLU A 128 -14.97 38.71 -11.04
C GLU A 128 -14.07 39.00 -9.83
N GLU A 129 -13.83 40.28 -9.52
CA GLU A 129 -13.06 40.69 -8.33
C GLU A 129 -13.73 40.21 -7.03
N LYS A 130 -15.06 40.23 -6.96
CA LYS A 130 -15.81 39.74 -5.79
C LYS A 130 -15.73 38.23 -5.64
N ILE A 131 -15.87 37.48 -6.74
CA ILE A 131 -15.69 36.02 -6.75
C ILE A 131 -14.27 35.66 -6.29
N GLN A 132 -13.26 36.33 -6.84
CA GLN A 132 -11.85 36.12 -6.47
C GLN A 132 -11.53 36.53 -5.03
N ALA A 133 -12.37 37.32 -4.36
CA ALA A 133 -12.18 37.70 -2.97
C ALA A 133 -12.88 36.76 -1.98
N LEU A 134 -13.72 35.84 -2.45
CA LEU A 134 -14.39 34.85 -1.60
C LEU A 134 -13.35 33.92 -0.97
N GLN A 135 -13.47 33.69 0.33
CA GLN A 135 -12.63 32.75 1.07
C GLN A 135 -12.83 31.32 0.58
N CYS A 136 -14.06 30.93 0.24
CA CYS A 136 -14.38 29.64 -0.37
C CYS A 136 -13.83 29.46 -1.79
N PHE A 137 -13.38 30.54 -2.45
CA PHE A 137 -12.72 30.49 -3.77
C PHE A 137 -11.20 30.34 -3.65
N GLN A 138 -10.62 30.63 -2.49
CA GLN A 138 -9.19 30.48 -2.21
C GLN A 138 -8.86 29.03 -1.85
N ASN A 139 -7.76 28.51 -2.40
CA ASN A 139 -7.36 27.10 -2.24
C ASN A 139 -6.14 26.89 -1.33
N GLU A 140 -5.48 27.97 -0.90
CA GLU A 140 -4.19 27.96 -0.19
C GLU A 140 -4.25 27.22 1.14
N GLU A 141 -5.37 27.35 1.87
CA GLU A 141 -5.58 26.72 3.19
C GLU A 141 -6.56 25.53 3.12
N LYS A 142 -6.86 25.04 1.90
CA LYS A 142 -7.86 24.00 1.64
C LYS A 142 -7.21 22.64 1.43
N SER A 143 -7.95 21.58 1.76
CA SER A 143 -7.48 20.19 1.61
C SER A 143 -7.71 19.66 0.20
N ASP A 144 -6.74 18.92 -0.34
CA ASP A 144 -6.90 18.16 -1.58
C ASP A 144 -7.81 16.94 -1.35
N PRO A 145 -8.59 16.51 -2.36
CA PRO A 145 -9.31 15.26 -2.28
C PRO A 145 -8.33 14.07 -2.30
N GLU A 146 -8.55 13.08 -1.45
CA GLU A 146 -7.80 11.83 -1.47
C GLU A 146 -8.58 10.78 -2.23
N SER A 147 -7.93 10.13 -3.20
CA SER A 147 -8.57 9.06 -3.97
C SER A 147 -8.77 7.80 -3.14
N ALA A 148 -9.83 7.06 -3.47
CA ALA A 148 -10.00 5.70 -2.98
C ALA A 148 -8.78 4.84 -3.37
N LYS A 149 -8.40 3.92 -2.49
CA LYS A 149 -7.18 3.13 -2.64
C LYS A 149 -7.31 1.75 -1.98
N PRO A 150 -6.51 0.76 -2.39
CA PRO A 150 -6.38 -0.48 -1.64
C PRO A 150 -5.87 -0.23 -0.21
N GLU A 151 -6.40 -0.97 0.75
CA GLU A 151 -5.92 -1.00 2.14
C GLU A 151 -5.98 -2.45 2.65
N PHE A 152 -4.91 -2.92 3.28
CA PHE A 152 -4.90 -4.25 3.90
C PHE A 152 -5.56 -4.17 5.27
N ASP A 153 -6.68 -4.86 5.47
CA ASP A 153 -7.48 -4.82 6.71
C ASP A 153 -7.00 -5.83 7.78
N GLY A 154 -5.91 -6.54 7.50
CA GLY A 154 -5.39 -7.64 8.32
C GLY A 154 -5.75 -9.03 7.77
N ASP A 155 -6.73 -9.12 6.88
CA ASP A 155 -7.13 -10.36 6.20
C ASP A 155 -6.92 -10.27 4.69
N LYS A 156 -7.31 -9.15 4.08
CA LYS A 156 -7.23 -8.92 2.63
C LYS A 156 -7.13 -7.44 2.30
N PHE A 157 -6.79 -7.15 1.05
CA PHE A 157 -6.92 -5.80 0.51
C PHE A 157 -8.39 -5.50 0.21
N VAL A 158 -8.89 -4.40 0.79
CA VAL A 158 -10.22 -3.84 0.57
C VAL A 158 -10.11 -2.43 -0.01
N VAL A 159 -11.20 -1.97 -0.63
CA VAL A 159 -11.29 -0.59 -1.10
C VAL A 159 -11.51 0.32 0.10
N LYS A 160 -10.51 1.15 0.41
CA LYS A 160 -10.68 2.30 1.30
C LYS A 160 -11.31 3.44 0.50
N PRO A 161 -12.51 3.93 0.87
CA PRO A 161 -13.17 5.01 0.15
C PRO A 161 -12.33 6.28 0.10
N GLU A 162 -12.62 7.08 -0.92
CA GLU A 162 -12.10 8.43 -1.10
C GLU A 162 -12.48 9.34 0.06
N VAL A 163 -11.66 10.37 0.30
CA VAL A 163 -11.96 11.46 1.22
C VAL A 163 -12.13 12.72 0.39
N LEU A 164 -13.29 13.37 0.52
CA LEU A 164 -13.56 14.62 -0.16
C LEU A 164 -12.67 15.73 0.43
N GLY A 165 -12.01 16.46 -0.46
CA GLY A 165 -11.27 17.66 -0.11
C GLY A 165 -12.18 18.89 -0.09
N THR A 166 -11.60 20.03 0.31
CA THR A 166 -12.30 21.33 0.36
C THR A 166 -11.82 22.32 -0.69
N LYS A 167 -10.83 21.94 -1.51
CA LYS A 167 -10.40 22.75 -2.66
C LYS A 167 -11.47 22.76 -3.75
N VAL A 168 -11.67 23.94 -4.34
CA VAL A 168 -12.61 24.16 -5.44
C VAL A 168 -11.91 24.13 -6.78
N ASP A 169 -12.64 23.71 -7.81
CA ASP A 169 -12.26 23.97 -9.19
C ASP A 169 -12.64 25.41 -9.54
N GLN A 170 -11.64 26.31 -9.55
CA GLN A 170 -11.84 27.76 -9.63
C GLN A 170 -12.52 28.19 -10.93
N GLU A 171 -12.23 27.55 -12.07
CA GLU A 171 -12.82 27.93 -13.34
C GLU A 171 -14.31 27.55 -13.42
N PRO A 172 -14.73 26.28 -13.18
CA PRO A 172 -16.13 25.91 -13.11
C PRO A 172 -16.92 26.65 -12.02
N MET A 173 -16.34 26.86 -10.84
CA MET A 173 -17.00 27.61 -9.78
C MET A 173 -17.30 29.05 -10.20
N LYS A 174 -16.33 29.73 -10.82
CA LYS A 174 -16.49 31.10 -11.33
C LYS A 174 -17.59 31.18 -12.39
N GLU A 175 -17.60 30.25 -13.35
CA GLU A 175 -18.65 30.21 -14.38
C GLU A 175 -20.05 30.03 -13.77
N LYS A 176 -20.21 29.09 -12.83
CA LYS A 176 -21.49 28.83 -12.15
C LYS A 176 -21.95 30.01 -11.29
N LEU A 177 -21.04 30.68 -10.57
CA LEU A 177 -21.36 31.90 -9.81
C LEU A 177 -21.82 33.05 -10.72
N ILE A 178 -21.19 33.23 -11.89
CA ILE A 178 -21.64 34.21 -12.88
C ILE A 178 -23.06 33.87 -13.38
N GLN A 179 -23.33 32.59 -13.65
CA GLN A 179 -24.66 32.14 -14.06
C GLN A 179 -25.71 32.36 -12.97
N ALA A 180 -25.38 32.06 -11.71
CA ALA A 180 -26.26 32.30 -10.57
C ALA A 180 -26.63 33.80 -10.44
N VAL A 181 -25.65 34.69 -10.58
CA VAL A 181 -25.89 36.15 -10.60
C VAL A 181 -26.74 36.58 -11.80
N GLN A 182 -26.54 35.99 -12.98
CA GLN A 182 -27.36 36.25 -14.16
C GLN A 182 -28.80 35.73 -14.00
N GLY A 183 -28.98 34.65 -13.25
CA GLY A 183 -30.27 34.07 -12.91
C GLY A 183 -31.01 34.77 -11.77
N LEU A 184 -30.37 35.73 -11.09
CA LEU A 184 -30.84 36.33 -9.84
C LEU A 184 -31.13 35.27 -8.76
N GLU A 185 -30.29 34.25 -8.68
CA GLU A 185 -30.37 33.25 -7.62
C GLU A 185 -29.99 33.87 -6.28
N GLU A 186 -30.67 33.48 -5.20
CA GLU A 186 -30.39 34.02 -3.85
C GLU A 186 -29.47 33.09 -3.04
N GLU A 187 -29.40 31.81 -3.41
CA GLU A 187 -28.62 30.78 -2.73
C GLU A 187 -27.76 29.99 -3.71
N PHE A 188 -26.50 29.77 -3.37
CA PHE A 188 -25.56 28.99 -4.15
C PHE A 188 -24.77 28.05 -3.22
N SER A 189 -24.94 26.74 -3.38
CA SER A 189 -24.24 25.74 -2.58
C SER A 189 -23.16 25.08 -3.42
N LEU A 190 -21.89 25.22 -3.00
CA LEU A 190 -20.74 24.65 -3.74
C LEU A 190 -20.83 23.13 -3.86
N GLU A 191 -21.42 22.46 -2.86
CA GLU A 191 -21.61 21.01 -2.85
C GLU A 191 -22.66 20.59 -3.88
N LYS A 192 -23.86 21.22 -3.85
CA LYS A 192 -24.93 20.91 -4.81
C LYS A 192 -24.54 21.24 -6.24
N GLU A 193 -23.78 22.31 -6.40
CA GLU A 193 -23.29 22.78 -7.68
C GLU A 193 -21.99 22.09 -8.11
N ASP A 194 -21.47 21.09 -7.39
CA ASP A 194 -20.32 20.29 -7.81
C ASP A 194 -19.10 21.16 -8.17
N CYS A 195 -18.75 22.09 -7.27
CA CYS A 195 -17.66 23.06 -7.44
C CYS A 195 -16.32 22.58 -6.86
N TYR A 196 -16.29 21.44 -6.17
CA TYR A 196 -15.09 20.90 -5.53
C TYR A 196 -14.24 20.08 -6.49
N LEU A 197 -12.92 20.09 -6.26
CA LEU A 197 -12.03 19.17 -6.93
C LEU A 197 -12.41 17.73 -6.55
N LYS A 198 -12.48 16.87 -7.56
CA LYS A 198 -12.85 15.46 -7.37
C LYS A 198 -11.62 14.59 -7.18
N PRO A 199 -11.70 13.57 -6.32
CA PRO A 199 -10.68 12.53 -6.30
C PRO A 199 -10.63 11.84 -7.67
N LYS A 200 -9.43 11.40 -8.06
CA LYS A 200 -9.21 10.66 -9.31
C LYS A 200 -9.96 9.32 -9.31
N TYR A 201 -10.02 8.66 -8.15
CA TYR A 201 -10.75 7.41 -7.95
C TYR A 201 -11.69 7.49 -6.76
N THR A 202 -12.83 6.83 -6.89
CA THR A 202 -13.86 6.66 -5.86
C THR A 202 -13.96 5.19 -5.44
N ALA A 203 -14.75 4.90 -4.41
CA ALA A 203 -14.99 3.54 -3.93
C ALA A 203 -15.59 2.62 -5.01
N ASP A 204 -16.28 3.21 -6.00
CA ASP A 204 -16.88 2.52 -7.14
C ASP A 204 -15.94 2.42 -8.35
N SER A 205 -14.71 2.97 -8.29
CA SER A 205 -13.74 2.91 -9.37
C SER A 205 -13.28 1.47 -9.62
N LYS A 206 -13.45 1.03 -10.88
CA LYS A 206 -13.07 -0.33 -11.31
C LYS A 206 -11.57 -0.58 -11.19
N GLU A 207 -10.77 0.47 -11.34
CA GLU A 207 -9.32 0.45 -11.22
C GLU A 207 -8.88 0.05 -9.81
N VAL A 208 -9.50 0.64 -8.79
CA VAL A 208 -9.20 0.35 -7.38
C VAL A 208 -9.65 -1.06 -7.00
N ALA A 209 -10.84 -1.47 -7.48
CA ALA A 209 -11.33 -2.84 -7.30
C ALA A 209 -10.39 -3.88 -7.96
N ALA A 210 -9.98 -3.64 -9.21
CA ALA A 210 -9.07 -4.52 -9.94
C ALA A 210 -7.67 -4.61 -9.29
N ALA A 211 -7.18 -3.50 -8.72
CA ALA A 211 -5.96 -3.51 -7.92
C ALA A 211 -6.11 -4.37 -6.66
N CYS A 212 -7.21 -4.22 -5.91
CA CYS A 212 -7.49 -5.08 -4.75
C CYS A 212 -7.56 -6.56 -5.15
N ASP A 213 -8.22 -6.91 -6.26
CA ASP A 213 -8.29 -8.29 -6.75
C ASP A 213 -6.90 -8.85 -7.09
N THR A 214 -6.05 -8.05 -7.72
CA THR A 214 -4.67 -8.44 -8.07
C THR A 214 -3.81 -8.61 -6.81
N LEU A 215 -3.89 -7.69 -5.85
CA LEU A 215 -3.19 -7.79 -4.57
C LEU A 215 -3.63 -9.04 -3.79
N ASN A 216 -4.93 -9.31 -3.75
CA ASN A 216 -5.50 -10.48 -3.07
C ASN A 216 -5.13 -11.81 -3.74
N LYS A 217 -4.86 -11.82 -5.05
CA LYS A 217 -4.33 -13.00 -5.72
C LYS A 217 -2.98 -13.42 -5.13
N TYR A 218 -2.08 -12.46 -4.88
CA TYR A 218 -0.80 -12.75 -4.23
C TYR A 218 -0.98 -13.18 -2.77
N CYS A 219 -1.83 -12.47 -2.02
CA CYS A 219 -2.14 -12.79 -0.62
C CYS A 219 -2.93 -14.10 -0.44
N GLY A 220 -3.42 -14.74 -1.50
CA GLY A 220 -4.01 -16.08 -1.44
C GLY A 220 -3.00 -17.20 -1.14
N THR A 221 -1.71 -16.88 -1.22
CA THR A 221 -0.60 -17.82 -0.99
C THR A 221 -0.38 -18.06 0.49
N SER A 222 -0.04 -19.30 0.84
CA SER A 222 0.49 -19.66 2.16
C SER A 222 1.50 -20.79 2.03
N ILE A 223 2.78 -20.49 2.25
CA ILE A 223 3.86 -21.47 2.23
C ILE A 223 4.35 -21.68 3.66
N THR A 224 4.29 -22.92 4.13
CA THR A 224 4.90 -23.32 5.40
C THR A 224 6.20 -24.07 5.11
N TYR A 225 7.33 -23.54 5.55
CA TYR A 225 8.60 -24.26 5.56
C TYR A 225 8.66 -25.15 6.80
N ASP A 226 8.83 -26.46 6.59
CA ASP A 226 8.98 -27.42 7.67
C ASP A 226 10.47 -27.55 8.04
N MET A 227 10.88 -26.80 9.07
CA MET A 227 12.27 -26.71 9.56
C MET A 227 12.37 -27.37 10.94
N ALA A 228 11.84 -28.59 11.05
CA ALA A 228 11.56 -29.27 12.31
C ALA A 228 12.73 -29.17 13.32
N PRO A 229 12.51 -28.73 14.57
CA PRO A 229 11.20 -28.57 15.23
C PRO A 229 10.48 -27.25 14.93
N HIS A 230 11.08 -26.37 14.13
CA HIS A 230 10.53 -25.07 13.78
C HIS A 230 9.67 -25.13 12.52
N LYS A 231 8.83 -24.12 12.36
CA LYS A 231 8.11 -23.85 11.12
C LYS A 231 8.22 -22.36 10.82
N GLU A 232 8.44 -22.04 9.57
CA GLU A 232 8.35 -20.66 9.08
C GLU A 232 7.16 -20.57 8.15
N VAL A 233 6.38 -19.50 8.28
CA VAL A 233 5.17 -19.31 7.47
C VAL A 233 5.31 -18.02 6.68
N VAL A 234 5.22 -18.14 5.36
CA VAL A 234 5.04 -17.02 4.44
C VAL A 234 3.55 -16.95 4.12
N ASP A 235 2.84 -16.05 4.78
CA ASP A 235 1.41 -15.85 4.64
C ASP A 235 1.04 -14.47 4.08
N LYS A 236 -0.26 -14.22 3.96
CA LYS A 236 -0.84 -12.96 3.51
C LYS A 236 -0.32 -11.72 4.24
N ALA A 237 -0.04 -11.81 5.54
CA ALA A 237 0.37 -10.66 6.33
C ALA A 237 1.82 -10.27 6.00
N LEU A 238 2.68 -11.28 5.81
CA LEU A 238 4.04 -11.03 5.31
C LEU A 238 4.01 -10.56 3.85
N ILE A 239 3.27 -11.27 2.99
CA ILE A 239 3.16 -10.97 1.55
C ILE A 239 2.60 -9.56 1.33
N SER A 240 1.64 -9.08 2.13
CA SER A 240 1.09 -7.72 1.98
C SER A 240 2.14 -6.63 2.13
N THR A 241 3.26 -6.89 2.83
CA THR A 241 4.38 -5.94 2.97
C THR A 241 5.28 -5.88 1.73
N TRP A 242 5.12 -6.84 0.81
CA TRP A 242 5.86 -6.95 -0.45
C TRP A 242 5.07 -6.42 -1.64
N LEU A 243 3.90 -5.84 -1.41
CA LEU A 243 3.02 -5.32 -2.44
C LEU A 243 2.89 -3.79 -2.32
N SER A 244 2.81 -3.12 -3.47
CA SER A 244 2.46 -1.70 -3.55
C SER A 244 1.67 -1.43 -4.83
N TRP A 245 1.24 -0.19 -5.01
CA TRP A 245 0.62 0.30 -6.24
C TRP A 245 1.00 1.75 -6.50
N ASP A 246 0.93 2.17 -7.76
CA ASP A 246 1.18 3.56 -8.16
C ASP A 246 -0.10 4.43 -8.18
N GLU A 247 0.04 5.70 -8.55
CA GLU A 247 -1.09 6.66 -8.67
C GLU A 247 -2.12 6.27 -9.74
N SER A 248 -1.83 5.29 -10.58
CA SER A 248 -2.73 4.75 -11.60
C SER A 248 -3.26 3.36 -11.24
N MET A 249 -3.06 2.92 -9.99
CA MET A 249 -3.49 1.62 -9.46
C MET A 249 -2.78 0.42 -10.13
N ASN A 250 -1.61 0.64 -10.74
CA ASN A 250 -0.79 -0.47 -11.22
C ASN A 250 -0.10 -1.13 -10.02
N VAL A 251 -0.37 -2.41 -9.81
CA VAL A 251 0.19 -3.19 -8.71
C VAL A 251 1.62 -3.62 -9.02
N THR A 252 2.50 -3.46 -8.03
CA THR A 252 3.88 -3.93 -8.04
C THR A 252 4.08 -4.98 -6.95
N PHE A 253 4.65 -6.12 -7.34
CA PHE A 253 5.15 -7.14 -6.43
C PHE A 253 6.69 -7.02 -6.32
N HIS A 254 7.17 -6.69 -5.13
CA HIS A 254 8.57 -6.43 -4.83
C HIS A 254 9.35 -7.74 -4.60
N GLU A 255 9.80 -8.37 -5.68
CA GLU A 255 10.57 -9.62 -5.64
C GLU A 255 11.89 -9.50 -4.87
N ASP A 256 12.49 -8.31 -4.85
CA ASP A 256 13.68 -8.00 -4.06
C ASP A 256 13.46 -8.21 -2.56
N LYS A 257 12.28 -7.86 -2.02
CA LYS A 257 11.95 -8.12 -0.62
C LYS A 257 11.80 -9.62 -0.31
N VAL A 258 11.37 -10.42 -1.29
CA VAL A 258 11.33 -11.89 -1.15
C VAL A 258 12.74 -12.45 -1.08
N ARG A 259 13.66 -11.93 -1.90
CA ARG A 259 15.08 -12.30 -1.86
C ARG A 259 15.74 -11.91 -0.53
N GLU A 260 15.46 -10.70 -0.04
CA GLU A 260 15.94 -10.28 1.28
C GLU A 260 15.44 -11.20 2.41
N TYR A 261 14.15 -11.56 2.37
CA TYR A 261 13.58 -12.53 3.30
C TYR A 261 14.29 -13.89 3.21
N MET A 262 14.56 -14.40 2.01
CA MET A 262 15.28 -15.67 1.82
C MET A 262 16.74 -15.62 2.30
N ASN A 263 17.44 -14.50 2.14
CA ASN A 263 18.80 -14.35 2.69
C ASN A 263 18.77 -14.43 4.23
N GLN A 264 17.78 -13.80 4.88
CA GLN A 264 17.63 -13.88 6.33
C GLN A 264 17.20 -15.28 6.78
N PHE A 265 16.32 -15.93 6.01
CA PHE A 265 15.91 -17.31 6.25
C PHE A 265 17.09 -18.26 6.19
N ALA A 266 17.92 -18.17 5.15
CA ALA A 266 19.11 -19.00 5.03
C ALA A 266 20.13 -18.73 6.14
N ALA A 267 20.49 -17.46 6.39
CA ALA A 267 21.40 -17.12 7.49
C ALA A 267 20.96 -17.64 8.87
N LYS A 268 19.65 -17.85 9.08
CA LYS A 268 19.10 -18.44 10.31
C LYS A 268 19.29 -19.95 10.40
N TYR A 269 19.23 -20.66 9.28
CA TYR A 269 19.17 -22.13 9.23
C TYR A 269 20.43 -22.79 8.67
N GLU A 270 21.32 -22.02 8.07
CA GLU A 270 22.61 -22.52 7.61
C GLU A 270 23.55 -22.80 8.78
N THR A 271 24.21 -23.94 8.69
CA THR A 271 25.17 -24.40 9.69
C THR A 271 26.53 -24.69 9.07
N LEU A 272 26.64 -24.77 7.74
CA LEU A 272 27.90 -24.95 7.04
C LEU A 272 28.92 -23.88 7.48
N TYR A 273 30.13 -24.31 7.84
CA TYR A 273 31.20 -23.48 8.44
C TYR A 273 30.89 -22.84 9.81
N GLY A 274 29.66 -22.95 10.32
CA GLY A 274 29.22 -22.35 11.56
C GLY A 274 29.78 -23.04 12.81
N THR A 275 29.73 -22.32 13.93
CA THR A 275 30.09 -22.83 15.25
C THR A 275 28.90 -23.53 15.90
N ARG A 276 29.09 -24.76 16.37
CA ARG A 276 28.10 -25.51 17.18
C ARG A 276 28.69 -25.89 18.54
N PRO A 277 27.91 -25.84 19.63
CA PRO A 277 28.35 -26.42 20.90
C PRO A 277 28.38 -27.94 20.83
N LEU A 278 29.23 -28.52 21.66
CA LEU A 278 29.41 -29.96 21.82
C LEU A 278 29.62 -30.26 23.31
N THR A 279 29.13 -31.40 23.77
CA THR A 279 29.54 -31.97 25.06
C THR A 279 30.20 -33.30 24.80
N THR A 280 31.48 -33.41 25.16
CA THR A 280 32.25 -34.63 24.94
C THR A 280 31.70 -35.79 25.78
N PRO A 281 31.98 -37.06 25.44
CA PRO A 281 31.57 -38.21 26.25
C PRO A 281 32.06 -38.18 27.71
N TRP A 282 33.15 -37.44 27.98
CA TRP A 282 33.65 -37.21 29.33
C TRP A 282 32.97 -36.04 30.07
N GLY A 283 31.95 -35.43 29.47
CA GLY A 283 31.15 -34.36 30.07
C GLY A 283 31.76 -32.96 29.98
N LYS A 284 32.82 -32.77 29.18
CA LYS A 284 33.41 -31.44 28.92
C LYS A 284 32.54 -30.70 27.90
N ALA A 285 32.03 -29.53 28.28
CA ALA A 285 31.41 -28.62 27.32
C ALA A 285 32.49 -27.93 26.48
N THR A 286 32.31 -27.92 25.17
CA THR A 286 33.21 -27.30 24.18
C THR A 286 32.39 -26.83 22.97
N GLU A 287 33.07 -26.35 21.93
CA GLU A 287 32.47 -25.97 20.65
C GLU A 287 33.34 -26.44 19.49
N VAL A 288 32.71 -26.60 18.34
CA VAL A 288 33.37 -26.92 17.06
C VAL A 288 32.97 -25.87 16.04
N SER A 289 33.93 -25.39 15.27
CA SER A 289 33.73 -24.35 14.24
C SER A 289 34.40 -24.75 12.94
N GLY A 290 33.79 -24.37 11.82
CA GLY A 290 34.30 -24.68 10.49
C GLY A 290 33.96 -26.10 10.02
N GLY A 291 34.78 -26.58 9.09
CA GLY A 291 34.54 -27.83 8.36
C GLY A 291 33.51 -27.71 7.24
N THR A 292 33.33 -28.81 6.49
CA THR A 292 32.52 -28.82 5.25
C THR A 292 31.15 -29.47 5.42
N TYR A 293 30.78 -29.89 6.64
CA TYR A 293 29.49 -30.46 6.94
C TYR A 293 28.51 -29.42 7.49
N GLY A 294 27.25 -29.52 7.08
CA GLY A 294 26.15 -28.68 7.56
C GLY A 294 25.08 -28.41 6.51
N TRP A 295 24.03 -27.72 6.94
CA TRP A 295 22.99 -27.18 6.08
C TRP A 295 23.52 -25.98 5.27
N ALA A 296 23.25 -26.00 3.97
CA ALA A 296 23.42 -24.88 3.07
C ALA A 296 22.17 -24.79 2.18
N ILE A 297 21.52 -23.63 2.17
CA ILE A 297 20.29 -23.38 1.42
C ILE A 297 20.66 -22.73 0.10
N ASN A 298 20.05 -23.19 -1.00
CA ASN A 298 20.21 -22.50 -2.28
C ASN A 298 19.27 -21.28 -2.30
N GLU A 299 19.74 -20.19 -1.70
CA GLU A 299 18.97 -18.96 -1.48
C GLU A 299 18.34 -18.43 -2.77
N ALA A 300 19.13 -18.39 -3.84
CA ALA A 300 18.71 -17.87 -5.13
C ALA A 300 17.60 -18.74 -5.75
N ALA A 301 17.79 -20.06 -5.78
CA ALA A 301 16.81 -20.98 -6.32
C ALA A 301 15.52 -21.02 -5.48
N GLU A 302 15.63 -20.97 -4.15
CA GLU A 302 14.45 -20.97 -3.28
C GLU A 302 13.68 -19.65 -3.37
N ALA A 303 14.35 -18.50 -3.48
CA ALA A 303 13.68 -17.22 -3.69
C ALA A 303 12.90 -17.20 -5.01
N ASP A 304 13.48 -17.71 -6.10
CA ASP A 304 12.79 -17.84 -7.39
C ASP A 304 11.58 -18.77 -7.30
N ALA A 305 11.71 -19.89 -6.59
CA ALA A 305 10.60 -20.82 -6.34
C ALA A 305 9.49 -20.17 -5.51
N LEU A 306 9.82 -19.44 -4.44
CA LEU A 306 8.84 -18.74 -3.60
C LEU A 306 8.11 -17.63 -4.35
N ILE A 307 8.82 -16.85 -5.18
CA ILE A 307 8.21 -15.84 -6.06
C ILE A 307 7.20 -16.50 -7.01
N ALA A 308 7.54 -17.66 -7.59
CA ALA A 308 6.64 -18.40 -8.46
C ALA A 308 5.40 -18.90 -7.70
N SER A 309 5.57 -19.47 -6.51
CA SER A 309 4.49 -19.91 -5.62
C SER A 309 3.54 -18.75 -5.28
N ILE A 310 4.07 -17.56 -4.96
CA ILE A 310 3.28 -16.37 -4.63
C ILE A 310 2.46 -15.88 -5.84
N LYS A 311 3.06 -15.87 -7.03
CA LYS A 311 2.35 -15.51 -8.27
C LYS A 311 1.25 -16.51 -8.63
N ALA A 312 1.41 -17.78 -8.23
CA ALA A 312 0.46 -18.85 -8.45
C ALA A 312 -0.66 -18.93 -7.40
N GLY A 313 -0.53 -18.26 -6.25
CA GLY A 313 -1.50 -18.39 -5.16
C GLY A 313 -1.40 -19.74 -4.43
N GLU A 314 -0.20 -20.32 -4.36
CA GLU A 314 0.00 -21.68 -3.87
C GLU A 314 -0.21 -21.81 -2.35
N GLN A 315 -0.76 -22.95 -1.92
CA GLN A 315 -0.84 -23.34 -0.52
C GLN A 315 -0.12 -24.67 -0.32
N ALA A 316 1.02 -24.64 0.35
CA ALA A 316 1.87 -25.81 0.48
C ALA A 316 2.68 -25.82 1.78
N THR A 317 3.06 -27.03 2.20
CA THR A 317 4.12 -27.25 3.18
C THR A 317 5.29 -27.91 2.46
N LYS A 318 6.48 -27.33 2.55
CA LYS A 318 7.67 -27.80 1.84
C LYS A 318 8.94 -27.56 2.64
N GLU A 319 10.03 -28.15 2.21
CA GLU A 319 11.38 -27.73 2.60
C GLU A 319 11.93 -26.74 1.56
N PRO A 320 12.93 -25.91 1.92
CA PRO A 320 13.63 -25.08 0.95
C PRO A 320 14.49 -25.94 -0.01
N VAL A 321 14.88 -25.36 -1.13
CA VAL A 321 15.95 -25.93 -1.97
C VAL A 321 17.28 -25.86 -1.20
N TYR A 322 17.93 -27.02 -1.02
CA TYR A 322 19.25 -27.10 -0.37
C TYR A 322 20.37 -27.32 -1.38
N GLU A 323 21.52 -26.70 -1.13
CA GLU A 323 22.80 -27.10 -1.74
C GLU A 323 23.42 -28.28 -0.98
N GLN A 324 23.27 -28.28 0.34
CA GLN A 324 23.77 -29.33 1.21
C GLN A 324 22.80 -29.59 2.37
N ARG A 325 22.70 -30.87 2.75
CA ARG A 325 21.86 -31.33 3.85
C ARG A 325 22.69 -31.86 5.01
N ALA A 326 22.18 -31.70 6.22
CA ALA A 326 22.70 -32.36 7.42
C ALA A 326 21.69 -33.40 7.95
N ALA A 327 22.04 -34.08 9.04
CA ALA A 327 21.24 -35.15 9.61
C ALA A 327 20.02 -34.63 10.40
N SER A 328 20.12 -33.45 11.01
CA SER A 328 19.03 -32.83 11.76
C SER A 328 19.12 -31.30 11.77
N HIS A 329 18.01 -30.62 12.06
CA HIS A 329 17.99 -29.17 12.35
C HIS A 329 18.11 -28.86 13.86
N GLU A 330 18.50 -29.85 14.67
CA GLU A 330 18.89 -29.58 16.06
C GLU A 330 20.21 -28.79 16.11
N GLN A 331 20.56 -28.25 17.27
CA GLN A 331 21.83 -27.55 17.47
C GLN A 331 23.06 -28.42 17.14
N GLN A 332 22.92 -29.74 17.32
CA GLN A 332 23.85 -30.75 16.86
C GLN A 332 23.35 -31.35 15.53
N ASP A 333 23.63 -30.64 14.43
CA ASP A 333 23.04 -30.93 13.13
C ASP A 333 23.57 -32.21 12.46
N TRP A 334 24.66 -32.77 12.97
CA TRP A 334 25.19 -34.09 12.56
C TRP A 334 24.51 -35.30 13.22
N GLY A 335 23.57 -35.08 14.15
CA GLY A 335 22.80 -36.15 14.77
C GLY A 335 23.57 -36.95 15.82
N LYS A 336 23.07 -38.14 16.17
CA LYS A 336 23.51 -38.93 17.34
C LYS A 336 24.51 -40.05 17.03
N THR A 337 24.90 -40.20 15.78
CA THR A 337 25.87 -41.21 15.34
C THR A 337 26.96 -40.52 14.54
N PHE A 338 28.15 -40.38 15.15
CA PHE A 338 29.26 -39.60 14.61
C PHE A 338 30.58 -40.02 15.27
N ILE A 339 31.70 -39.64 14.66
CA ILE A 339 33.03 -39.74 15.25
C ILE A 339 33.37 -38.39 15.89
N GLU A 340 33.80 -38.40 17.14
CA GLU A 340 34.36 -37.24 17.85
C GLU A 340 35.87 -37.42 18.00
N VAL A 341 36.64 -36.35 17.74
CA VAL A 341 38.08 -36.30 17.99
C VAL A 341 38.38 -35.05 18.81
N ASP A 342 38.78 -35.27 20.07
CA ASP A 342 39.30 -34.21 20.92
C ASP A 342 40.82 -34.10 20.67
N LEU A 343 41.20 -33.08 19.89
CA LEU A 343 42.56 -32.77 19.47
C LEU A 343 43.43 -32.34 20.67
N SER A 344 42.85 -31.86 21.77
CA SER A 344 43.60 -31.54 22.98
C SER A 344 43.83 -32.76 23.85
N ALA A 345 42.85 -33.66 23.94
CA ALA A 345 42.98 -34.91 24.67
C ALA A 345 43.75 -36.01 23.91
N GLN A 346 43.95 -35.83 22.59
CA GLN A 346 44.51 -36.84 21.70
C GLN A 346 43.74 -38.17 21.80
N TYR A 347 42.41 -38.05 21.75
CA TYR A 347 41.49 -39.15 21.96
C TYR A 347 40.29 -39.04 21.01
N MET A 348 39.74 -40.18 20.61
CA MET A 348 38.57 -40.23 19.75
C MET A 348 37.50 -41.20 20.27
N TRP A 349 36.25 -40.88 19.95
CA TRP A 349 35.09 -41.73 20.19
C TRP A 349 34.30 -41.92 18.92
N TYR A 350 33.79 -43.12 18.71
CA TYR A 350 32.70 -43.36 17.78
C TYR A 350 31.42 -43.53 18.59
N ILE A 351 30.50 -42.60 18.40
CA ILE A 351 29.22 -42.53 19.08
C ILE A 351 28.17 -43.14 18.16
N VAL A 352 27.32 -44.01 18.70
CA VAL A 352 26.15 -44.59 18.02
C VAL A 352 24.92 -44.37 18.90
N ASP A 353 23.91 -43.70 18.36
CA ASP A 353 22.67 -43.34 19.07
C ASP A 353 22.92 -42.67 20.42
N GLY A 354 23.95 -41.82 20.50
CA GLY A 354 24.33 -41.06 21.69
C GLY A 354 25.15 -41.85 22.72
N ASN A 355 25.54 -43.10 22.44
CA ASN A 355 26.37 -43.91 23.31
C ASN A 355 27.73 -44.19 22.67
N VAL A 356 28.80 -44.21 23.48
CA VAL A 356 30.14 -44.60 23.01
C VAL A 356 30.13 -46.07 22.59
N ALA A 357 30.37 -46.33 21.31
CA ALA A 357 30.44 -47.67 20.73
C ALA A 357 31.89 -48.15 20.55
N PHE A 358 32.82 -47.22 20.31
CA PHE A 358 34.26 -47.49 20.23
C PHE A 358 35.02 -46.23 20.65
N GLU A 359 36.19 -46.39 21.25
CA GLU A 359 37.05 -45.28 21.64
C GLU A 359 38.53 -45.71 21.64
N THR A 360 39.44 -44.80 21.35
CA THR A 360 40.88 -45.05 21.40
C THR A 360 41.67 -43.75 21.52
N ALA A 361 42.86 -43.84 22.12
CA ALA A 361 43.87 -42.79 22.01
C ALA A 361 44.39 -42.71 20.56
N VAL A 362 44.77 -41.51 20.13
CA VAL A 362 45.27 -41.21 18.77
C VAL A 362 46.53 -40.34 18.81
N VAL A 363 47.15 -40.13 17.66
CA VAL A 363 48.15 -39.07 17.47
C VAL A 363 47.76 -38.24 16.25
N THR A 364 47.41 -36.97 16.46
CA THR A 364 46.97 -36.07 15.40
C THR A 364 48.15 -35.34 14.77
N GLY A 365 47.82 -34.44 13.84
CA GLY A 365 48.77 -33.58 13.15
C GLY A 365 49.63 -32.75 14.09
N LYS A 366 50.90 -32.55 13.72
CA LYS A 366 51.84 -31.76 14.51
C LYS A 366 51.44 -30.28 14.52
N PRO A 367 51.27 -29.65 15.70
CA PRO A 367 50.81 -28.26 15.78
C PRO A 367 51.72 -27.29 15.03
N TYR A 368 51.12 -26.26 14.43
CA TYR A 368 51.78 -25.17 13.68
C TYR A 368 52.46 -25.56 12.37
N GLU A 369 52.83 -26.83 12.19
CA GLU A 369 53.45 -27.34 10.96
C GLU A 369 52.41 -28.08 10.10
N HIS A 370 51.68 -29.00 10.71
CA HIS A 370 50.74 -29.90 10.05
C HIS A 370 49.50 -30.15 10.90
N SER A 371 48.93 -29.10 11.50
CA SER A 371 47.79 -29.22 12.40
C SER A 371 46.63 -29.96 11.73
N THR A 372 46.03 -30.91 12.45
CA THR A 372 44.72 -31.46 12.06
C THR A 372 43.68 -30.34 12.10
N PRO A 373 42.94 -30.10 11.02
CA PRO A 373 41.96 -29.03 10.99
C PRO A 373 40.75 -29.38 11.88
N ALA A 374 40.40 -28.50 12.80
CA ALA A 374 39.15 -28.60 13.55
C ALA A 374 37.96 -28.26 12.63
N GLY A 375 36.80 -28.82 12.93
CA GLY A 375 35.57 -28.61 12.17
C GLY A 375 34.67 -29.83 12.15
N VAL A 376 33.51 -29.66 11.51
CA VAL A 376 32.56 -30.75 11.25
C VAL A 376 32.70 -31.20 9.80
N TYR A 377 32.91 -32.49 9.60
CA TYR A 377 33.17 -33.13 8.32
C TYR A 377 32.35 -34.42 8.22
N ASP A 378 32.55 -35.15 7.13
CA ASP A 378 32.06 -36.50 6.93
C ASP A 378 33.18 -37.38 6.35
N ILE A 379 33.04 -38.70 6.51
CA ILE A 379 33.91 -39.65 5.84
C ILE A 379 33.65 -39.58 4.33
N LEU A 380 34.55 -38.94 3.60
CA LEU A 380 34.46 -38.77 2.15
C LEU A 380 34.64 -40.10 1.41
N MET A 381 35.61 -40.89 1.87
CA MET A 381 35.92 -42.17 1.25
C MET A 381 36.70 -43.10 2.19
N MET A 382 36.51 -44.40 1.98
CA MET A 382 37.21 -45.46 2.70
C MET A 382 37.94 -46.36 1.71
N ILE A 383 39.23 -46.62 1.93
CA ILE A 383 40.08 -47.45 1.07
C ILE A 383 40.80 -48.49 1.93
N PRO A 384 40.67 -49.79 1.63
CA PRO A 384 41.50 -50.81 2.27
C PRO A 384 42.85 -50.91 1.55
N GLY A 385 43.95 -50.92 2.30
CA GLY A 385 45.31 -51.13 1.79
C GLY A 385 45.74 -50.09 0.75
N THR A 386 46.36 -49.00 1.18
CA THR A 386 46.82 -47.95 0.26
C THR A 386 48.13 -47.31 0.71
N THR A 387 48.84 -46.69 -0.23
CA THR A 387 50.03 -45.88 0.07
C THR A 387 49.62 -44.41 0.09
N LEU A 388 49.70 -43.79 1.27
CA LEU A 388 49.56 -42.35 1.44
C LEU A 388 50.84 -41.66 0.94
N VAL A 389 50.68 -40.58 0.16
CA VAL A 389 51.78 -39.85 -0.47
C VAL A 389 51.67 -38.39 -0.08
N GLY A 390 52.74 -37.84 0.50
CA GLY A 390 52.83 -36.44 0.89
C GLY A 390 53.01 -35.48 -0.28
N ASN A 391 53.10 -34.18 0.03
CA ASN A 391 53.34 -33.15 -0.98
C ASN A 391 54.70 -33.33 -1.65
N ILE A 392 54.84 -32.84 -2.87
CA ILE A 392 56.13 -32.85 -3.57
C ILE A 392 57.03 -31.76 -2.96
N VAL A 393 58.20 -32.17 -2.50
CA VAL A 393 59.26 -31.26 -2.05
C VAL A 393 59.88 -30.61 -3.30
N PRO A 394 59.75 -29.28 -3.48
CA PRO A 394 60.19 -28.61 -4.71
C PRO A 394 61.67 -28.83 -5.05
N GLU A 395 62.52 -28.94 -4.03
CA GLU A 395 63.97 -29.07 -4.16
C GLU A 395 64.40 -30.43 -4.70
N THR A 396 63.64 -31.49 -4.38
CA THR A 396 63.98 -32.87 -4.75
C THR A 396 63.11 -33.42 -5.87
N GLY A 397 61.92 -32.85 -6.07
CA GLY A 397 60.91 -33.38 -6.98
C GLY A 397 60.24 -34.69 -6.49
N GLU A 398 60.56 -35.12 -5.28
CA GLU A 398 60.04 -36.34 -4.64
C GLU A 398 59.03 -35.98 -3.54
N PRO A 399 58.09 -36.88 -3.19
CA PRO A 399 57.15 -36.61 -2.11
C PRO A 399 57.83 -36.61 -0.75
N GLU A 400 57.31 -35.79 0.17
CA GLU A 400 57.74 -35.70 1.58
C GLU A 400 57.71 -37.06 2.28
N TYR A 401 56.72 -37.90 1.95
CA TYR A 401 56.61 -39.26 2.46
C TYR A 401 55.85 -40.18 1.49
N ARG A 402 56.07 -41.49 1.67
CA ARG A 402 55.24 -42.57 1.11
C ARG A 402 55.04 -43.61 2.21
N THR A 403 53.81 -43.81 2.65
CA THR A 403 53.50 -44.67 3.80
C THR A 403 52.35 -45.61 3.47
N TRP A 404 52.59 -46.92 3.57
CA TRP A 404 51.54 -47.92 3.47
C TRP A 404 50.67 -47.90 4.73
N VAL A 405 49.35 -47.98 4.54
CA VAL A 405 48.34 -48.13 5.59
C VAL A 405 47.33 -49.19 5.17
N ASP A 406 46.86 -49.99 6.11
CA ASP A 406 45.88 -51.05 5.87
C ASP A 406 44.44 -50.50 5.82
N TYR A 407 44.16 -49.42 6.55
CA TYR A 407 42.83 -48.82 6.65
C TYR A 407 42.91 -47.31 6.46
N TRP A 408 42.40 -46.80 5.34
CA TRP A 408 42.31 -45.36 5.09
C TRP A 408 40.86 -44.89 5.12
N MET A 409 40.58 -43.86 5.91
CA MET A 409 39.25 -43.25 6.09
C MET A 409 39.38 -41.73 5.96
N GLN A 410 39.22 -41.21 4.75
CA GLN A 410 39.44 -39.80 4.44
C GLN A 410 38.31 -38.92 4.96
N VAL A 411 38.67 -37.79 5.56
CA VAL A 411 37.75 -36.82 6.20
C VAL A 411 37.73 -35.49 5.46
N THR A 412 38.86 -35.04 4.93
CA THR A 412 38.94 -33.75 4.22
C THR A 412 39.42 -33.92 2.79
N TYR A 413 38.97 -33.05 1.89
CA TYR A 413 39.48 -32.97 0.52
C TYR A 413 40.98 -32.62 0.45
N GLY A 414 41.53 -32.06 1.53
CA GLY A 414 42.96 -31.79 1.68
C GLY A 414 43.80 -33.02 2.03
N GLY A 415 43.19 -34.22 2.12
CA GLY A 415 43.92 -35.47 2.37
C GLY A 415 44.16 -35.79 3.85
N VAL A 416 43.38 -35.19 4.77
CA VAL A 416 43.36 -35.60 6.18
C VAL A 416 42.36 -36.74 6.37
N GLY A 417 42.73 -37.75 7.15
CA GLY A 417 41.87 -38.88 7.46
C GLY A 417 42.40 -39.72 8.61
N PHE A 418 41.63 -40.73 9.00
CA PHE A 418 42.03 -41.74 9.96
C PHE A 418 42.78 -42.87 9.26
N HIS A 419 43.85 -43.38 9.90
CA HIS A 419 44.52 -44.60 9.47
C HIS A 419 45.34 -45.27 10.57
N ASP A 420 45.66 -46.54 10.36
CA ASP A 420 46.64 -47.24 11.18
C ASP A 420 48.04 -46.61 11.06
N ALA A 421 48.74 -46.54 12.19
CA ALA A 421 50.10 -46.01 12.25
C ALA A 421 51.02 -46.93 13.05
N THR A 422 51.38 -48.06 12.45
CA THR A 422 52.24 -49.09 13.07
C THR A 422 53.64 -48.60 13.45
N TRP A 423 54.04 -47.42 12.97
CA TRP A 423 55.30 -46.76 13.30
C TRP A 423 55.22 -45.86 14.55
N GLN A 424 54.02 -45.50 15.03
CA GLN A 424 53.89 -44.72 16.26
C GLN A 424 54.25 -45.60 17.46
N PRO A 425 55.12 -45.14 18.38
CA PRO A 425 55.56 -45.95 19.52
C PRO A 425 54.49 -46.08 20.62
N ALA A 426 53.54 -45.15 20.65
CA ALA A 426 52.39 -45.09 21.55
C ALA A 426 51.36 -44.10 20.99
N PHE A 427 50.20 -44.00 21.64
CA PHE A 427 49.10 -43.09 21.25
C PHE A 427 48.61 -42.29 22.47
N GLY A 428 48.08 -41.08 22.23
CA GLY A 428 47.59 -40.17 23.26
C GLY A 428 48.65 -39.25 23.87
N GLY A 429 48.23 -38.43 24.83
CA GLY A 429 49.09 -37.49 25.56
C GLY A 429 49.71 -36.43 24.66
N ASP A 430 50.96 -36.04 24.94
CA ASP A 430 51.62 -34.93 24.24
C ASP A 430 52.41 -35.36 23.00
N LEU A 431 52.26 -36.61 22.52
CA LEU A 431 53.07 -37.15 21.41
C LEU A 431 52.96 -36.33 20.13
N TYR A 432 51.78 -35.76 19.86
CA TYR A 432 51.52 -34.93 18.68
C TYR A 432 52.43 -33.69 18.59
N TRP A 433 52.93 -33.18 19.72
CA TRP A 433 53.89 -32.07 19.73
C TRP A 433 55.24 -32.44 19.09
N SER A 434 55.72 -33.65 19.36
CA SER A 434 57.06 -34.09 18.93
C SER A 434 57.05 -34.95 17.66
N ILE A 435 56.06 -35.84 17.54
CA ILE A 435 55.96 -36.87 16.50
C ILE A 435 54.54 -36.94 15.91
N GLY A 436 53.86 -35.79 15.87
CA GLY A 436 52.56 -35.64 15.22
C GLY A 436 52.62 -35.99 13.73
N SER A 437 51.46 -36.33 13.17
CA SER A 437 51.31 -36.67 11.76
C SER A 437 51.40 -35.42 10.86
N HIS A 438 51.25 -35.63 9.54
CA HIS A 438 51.09 -34.55 8.56
C HIS A 438 49.63 -34.05 8.46
N GLY A 439 48.85 -34.15 9.54
CA GLY A 439 47.45 -33.69 9.62
C GLY A 439 46.46 -34.83 9.86
N CYS A 440 46.79 -36.06 9.50
CA CYS A 440 45.98 -37.25 9.73
C CYS A 440 45.79 -37.61 11.21
N ILE A 441 44.80 -38.45 11.48
CA ILE A 441 44.53 -38.99 12.81
C ILE A 441 45.11 -40.40 12.84
N ASN A 442 46.31 -40.54 13.40
CA ASN A 442 46.99 -41.83 13.51
C ASN A 442 46.33 -42.68 14.61
N MET A 443 46.04 -43.94 14.29
CA MET A 443 45.38 -44.89 15.19
C MET A 443 46.23 -46.16 15.41
N PRO A 444 46.05 -46.87 16.54
CA PRO A 444 46.50 -48.25 16.68
C PRO A 444 45.94 -49.12 15.54
N LEU A 445 46.67 -50.13 15.08
CA LEU A 445 46.26 -50.97 13.95
C LEU A 445 44.91 -51.67 14.19
N ASP A 446 44.73 -52.23 15.38
CA ASP A 446 43.47 -52.86 15.81
C ASP A 446 42.34 -51.85 15.96
N GLY A 447 42.64 -50.65 16.46
CA GLY A 447 41.70 -49.54 16.55
C GLY A 447 41.22 -49.06 15.17
N ALA A 448 42.13 -48.89 14.23
CA ALA A 448 41.81 -48.51 12.84
C ALA A 448 40.94 -49.57 12.16
N ALA A 449 41.30 -50.86 12.31
CA ALA A 449 40.53 -51.98 11.78
C ALA A 449 39.11 -52.02 12.36
N THR A 450 38.98 -51.79 13.67
CA THR A 450 37.69 -51.77 14.37
C THR A 450 36.82 -50.64 13.87
N LEU A 451 37.33 -49.39 13.88
CA LEU A 451 36.59 -48.24 13.39
C LEU A 451 36.18 -48.41 11.92
N TYR A 452 37.10 -48.85 11.07
CA TYR A 452 36.83 -49.09 9.64
C TYR A 452 35.69 -50.09 9.42
N SER A 453 35.53 -51.08 10.30
CA SER A 453 34.43 -52.05 10.22
C SER A 453 33.07 -51.53 10.69
N MET A 454 33.06 -50.43 11.46
CA MET A 454 31.86 -49.90 12.11
C MET A 454 31.23 -48.72 11.36
N ILE A 455 32.01 -48.02 10.54
CA ILE A 455 31.58 -46.77 9.88
C ILE A 455 31.38 -46.96 8.38
N SER A 456 30.76 -45.96 7.74
CA SER A 456 30.62 -45.87 6.29
C SER A 456 30.94 -44.46 5.77
N ASN A 457 31.09 -44.31 4.46
CA ASN A 457 31.07 -42.99 3.82
C ASN A 457 29.84 -42.19 4.30
N GLY A 458 30.02 -40.88 4.50
CA GLY A 458 29.00 -39.99 5.05
C GLY A 458 28.87 -40.02 6.57
N THR A 459 29.59 -40.88 7.31
CA THR A 459 29.61 -40.83 8.78
C THR A 459 30.18 -39.47 9.21
N PRO A 460 29.45 -38.65 10.01
CA PRO A 460 29.96 -37.36 10.43
C PRO A 460 31.19 -37.48 11.33
N VAL A 461 32.11 -36.53 11.21
CA VAL A 461 33.36 -36.45 11.98
C VAL A 461 33.50 -35.04 12.56
N VAL A 462 33.55 -34.96 13.88
CA VAL A 462 33.63 -33.72 14.64
C VAL A 462 35.01 -33.64 15.28
N MET A 463 35.83 -32.70 14.83
CA MET A 463 37.19 -32.50 15.34
C MET A 463 37.26 -31.15 16.07
N HIS A 464 37.64 -31.15 17.34
CA HIS A 464 37.63 -29.95 18.20
C HIS A 464 38.80 -29.94 19.21
N TYR A 465 38.95 -28.85 19.96
CA TYR A 465 39.93 -28.71 21.05
C TYR A 465 39.25 -28.73 22.45
#